data_AF-A0A7S1LKS6-F1
#
_entry.id   AF-A0A7S1LKS6-F1
#
_cell.length_a   1.000
_cell.length_b   1.000
_cell.length_c   1.000
_cell.angle_alpha   90.00
_cell.angle_beta   90.00
_cell.angle_gamma   90.00
#
_symmetry.space_group_name_H-M   'P 1'
#
loop_
_entity.id
_entity.type
_entity.pdbx_description
1 polymer ?
#
loop_
_entity_poly.entity_id
_entity_poly.type
_entity_poly.pdbx_seq_one_letter_code
_entity_poly.pdbx_strand_id
1 'polypeptide(L)'
;GTCYNPGDELHMVAVGGHTTPPPRRLAVFSARGLTTWELPFGIGRPKPDVITFGEALLGTNHRGGCKTLSGTSVAAPVVTGVLALVVDQLKRQSIRPNPSL
;
A
#
# COMPACT_ATOMS: atom_id res chain seq x y z
N GLY A 1 -8.96 -3.39 12.01
CA GLY A 1 -7.86 -4.01 12.78
C GLY A 1 -6.79 -2.98 13.08
N THR A 2 -5.83 -3.32 13.93
CA THR A 2 -4.61 -2.54 14.16
C THR A 2 -3.52 -2.96 13.18
N CYS A 3 -2.60 -2.06 12.83
CA CYS A 3 -1.43 -2.39 12.01
C CYS A 3 -0.37 -3.05 12.92
N TYR A 4 -0.01 -4.30 12.62
CA TYR A 4 0.99 -5.08 13.34
C TYR A 4 2.12 -5.49 12.38
N ASN A 5 3.16 -6.09 12.94
CA ASN A 5 4.30 -6.67 12.24
C ASN A 5 3.88 -7.50 11.00
N PRO A 6 4.51 -7.30 9.82
CA PRO A 6 5.63 -6.37 9.55
C PRO A 6 5.21 -4.96 9.13
N GLY A 7 3.91 -4.66 9.10
CA GLY A 7 3.40 -3.36 8.64
C GLY A 7 3.69 -2.18 9.59
N ASP A 8 3.96 -2.44 10.86
CA ASP A 8 4.30 -1.40 11.84
C ASP A 8 5.78 -1.01 11.86
N GLU A 9 6.62 -1.77 11.14
CA GLU A 9 8.07 -1.55 11.10
C GLU A 9 8.45 -0.28 10.33
N LEU A 10 9.64 0.27 10.66
CA LEU A 10 10.13 1.51 10.04
C LEU A 10 10.47 1.33 8.57
N HIS A 11 11.09 0.19 8.26
CA HIS A 11 11.69 -0.07 6.96
C HIS A 11 10.69 -0.72 5.98
N MET A 12 9.43 -0.86 6.40
CA MET A 12 8.35 -1.45 5.61
C MET A 12 7.34 -0.39 5.19
N VAL A 13 6.84 -0.51 3.96
CA VAL A 13 5.72 0.29 3.46
C VAL A 13 4.43 -0.47 3.74
N ALA A 14 3.64 0.04 4.68
CA ALA A 14 2.35 -0.48 5.05
C ALA A 14 1.27 0.06 4.12
N VAL A 15 0.46 -0.85 3.58
CA VAL A 15 -0.56 -0.53 2.61
C VAL A 15 -1.95 -0.85 3.15
N GLY A 16 -2.79 0.17 3.28
CA GLY A 16 -4.20 0.06 3.61
C GLY A 16 -5.10 -0.09 2.38
N GLY A 17 -6.35 -0.52 2.60
CA GLY A 17 -7.38 -0.64 1.56
C GLY A 17 -8.51 0.39 1.75
N HIS A 18 -8.98 0.99 0.66
CA HIS A 18 -10.23 1.75 0.62
C HIS A 18 -11.30 1.03 -0.19
N THR A 19 -12.55 1.43 0.02
CA THR A 19 -13.72 0.91 -0.67
C THR A 19 -13.71 1.32 -2.13
N THR A 20 -14.21 0.44 -3.01
CA THR A 20 -14.28 0.71 -4.44
C THR A 20 -15.49 1.57 -4.83
N PRO A 21 -16.70 1.35 -4.28
CA PRO A 21 -17.86 2.19 -4.60
C PRO A 21 -17.64 3.65 -4.17
N PRO A 22 -18.09 4.64 -4.97
CA PRO A 22 -18.15 6.02 -4.54
C PRO A 22 -19.25 6.24 -3.48
N PRO A 23 -19.02 7.06 -2.45
CA PRO A 23 -17.79 7.76 -2.13
C PRO A 23 -16.71 6.80 -1.59
N ARG A 24 -15.45 7.04 -1.97
CA ARG A 24 -14.31 6.27 -1.44
C ARG A 24 -14.21 6.48 0.07
N ARG A 25 -14.24 5.38 0.83
CA ARG A 25 -14.08 5.37 2.28
C ARG A 25 -12.99 4.38 2.65
N LEU A 26 -12.36 4.56 3.81
CA LEU A 26 -11.44 3.54 4.33
C LEU A 26 -12.20 2.23 4.52
N ALA A 27 -11.66 1.12 3.99
CA ALA A 27 -12.33 -0.17 4.11
C ALA A 27 -12.36 -0.63 5.57
N VAL A 28 -13.43 -1.30 5.99
CA VAL A 28 -13.61 -1.72 7.40
C VAL A 28 -12.50 -2.67 7.86
N PHE A 29 -12.05 -3.55 6.97
CA PHE A 29 -10.94 -4.47 7.22
C PHE A 29 -9.56 -3.79 7.24
N SER A 30 -9.44 -2.58 6.71
CA SER A 30 -8.15 -1.88 6.63
C SER A 30 -7.61 -1.62 8.03
N ALA A 31 -6.34 -1.96 8.22
CA ALA A 31 -5.66 -1.76 9.49
C ALA A 31 -5.42 -0.26 9.73
N ARG A 32 -5.48 0.15 10.99
CA ARG A 32 -5.20 1.52 11.44
C ARG A 32 -3.99 1.49 12.37
N GLY A 33 -3.07 2.43 12.18
CA GLY A 33 -1.93 2.60 13.08
C GLY A 33 -2.35 3.15 14.44
N LEU A 34 -1.40 3.13 15.37
CA LEU A 34 -1.56 3.73 16.69
C LEU A 34 -1.55 5.26 16.58
N THR A 35 -2.13 5.93 17.58
CA THR A 35 -2.10 7.38 17.68
C THR A 35 -0.68 7.84 17.99
N THR A 36 -0.32 9.05 17.56
CA THR A 36 0.99 9.66 17.84
C THR A 36 1.10 10.20 19.27
N TRP A 37 0.20 9.80 20.18
CA TRP A 37 0.01 10.41 21.49
C TRP A 37 1.22 10.24 22.41
N GLU A 38 1.91 9.10 22.33
CA GLU A 38 3.06 8.79 23.18
C GLU A 38 4.40 9.30 22.63
N LEU A 39 4.41 9.98 21.47
CA LEU A 39 5.67 10.54 20.93
C LEU A 39 6.19 11.68 21.82
N PRO A 40 7.52 11.77 22.05
CA PRO A 40 8.58 11.05 21.33
C PRO A 40 9.07 9.75 22.00
N PHE A 41 8.58 9.37 23.19
CA PHE A 41 9.19 8.31 24.01
C PHE A 41 8.45 6.97 23.99
N GLY A 42 7.25 6.89 23.40
CA GLY A 42 6.45 5.66 23.31
C GLY A 42 6.06 5.27 21.88
N ILE A 43 5.05 4.41 21.76
CA ILE A 43 4.62 3.89 20.46
C ILE A 43 3.66 4.90 19.82
N GLY A 44 4.01 5.39 18.64
CA GLY A 44 3.16 6.38 17.98
C GLY A 44 3.54 6.70 16.54
N ARG A 45 4.22 5.79 15.84
CA ARG A 45 4.52 6.02 14.42
C ARG A 45 3.21 5.99 13.60
N PRO A 46 2.94 7.00 12.76
CA PRO A 46 1.78 6.97 11.88
C PRO A 46 1.90 5.82 10.85
N LYS A 47 0.85 5.00 10.79
CA LYS A 47 0.65 3.91 9.81
C LYS A 47 -0.86 3.77 9.49
N PRO A 48 -1.26 3.16 8.36
CA PRO A 48 -0.42 2.75 7.22
C PRO A 48 0.18 3.95 6.48
N ASP A 49 1.23 3.73 5.68
CA ASP A 49 1.90 4.81 4.95
C ASP A 49 1.07 5.27 3.74
N VAL A 50 0.40 4.33 3.08
CA VAL A 50 -0.42 4.60 1.89
C VAL A 50 -1.71 3.78 1.93
N ILE A 51 -2.74 4.27 1.22
CA ILE A 51 -4.02 3.58 1.07
C ILE A 51 -4.33 3.49 -0.43
N THR A 52 -4.74 2.31 -0.89
CA THR A 52 -5.14 2.08 -2.29
C THR A 52 -6.40 1.23 -2.37
N PHE A 53 -6.82 0.85 -3.57
CA PHE A 53 -7.92 -0.08 -3.78
C PHE A 53 -7.61 -1.42 -3.11
N GLY A 54 -8.51 -1.86 -2.23
CA GLY A 54 -8.39 -3.15 -1.56
C GLY A 54 -9.69 -3.92 -1.48
N GLU A 55 -10.80 -3.38 -1.99
CA GLU A 55 -12.11 -4.00 -1.92
C GLU A 55 -12.62 -4.36 -3.30
N ALA A 56 -13.14 -5.58 -3.45
CA ALA A 56 -13.81 -6.07 -4.65
C ALA A 56 -12.97 -5.93 -5.94
N LEU A 57 -11.67 -6.19 -5.83
CA LEU A 57 -10.75 -6.18 -6.97
C LEU A 57 -10.77 -7.52 -7.71
N LEU A 58 -10.77 -7.47 -9.04
CA LEU A 58 -10.65 -8.67 -9.86
C LEU A 58 -9.16 -9.11 -9.91
N GLY A 59 -8.88 -10.31 -9.43
CA GLY A 59 -7.55 -10.91 -9.46
C GLY A 59 -7.56 -12.29 -10.11
N THR A 60 -6.37 -12.84 -10.34
CA THR A 60 -6.23 -14.20 -10.85
C THR A 60 -6.57 -15.23 -9.77
N ASN A 61 -7.20 -16.33 -10.17
CA ASN A 61 -7.46 -17.45 -9.29
C ASN A 61 -6.42 -18.55 -9.52
N HIS A 62 -5.93 -19.16 -8.44
CA HIS A 62 -4.94 -20.25 -8.51
C HIS A 62 -5.44 -21.46 -9.31
N ARG A 63 -6.75 -21.68 -9.38
CA ARG A 63 -7.39 -22.74 -10.19
C ARG A 63 -7.70 -22.32 -11.64
N GLY A 64 -7.19 -21.17 -12.09
CA GLY A 64 -7.53 -20.57 -13.38
C GLY A 64 -8.73 -19.62 -13.32
N GLY A 65 -8.81 -18.69 -14.28
CA GLY A 65 -9.85 -17.66 -14.34
C GLY A 65 -9.61 -16.47 -13.39
N CYS A 66 -10.63 -15.63 -13.28
CA CYS A 66 -10.61 -14.45 -12.41
C CYS A 66 -11.50 -14.64 -11.17
N LYS A 67 -11.11 -14.07 -10.05
CA LYS A 67 -11.86 -14.05 -8.80
C LYS A 67 -11.84 -12.66 -8.20
N THR A 68 -12.98 -12.23 -7.65
CA THR A 68 -13.07 -11.00 -6.87
C THR A 68 -12.49 -11.21 -5.48
N LEU A 69 -11.55 -10.36 -5.08
CA LEU A 69 -10.81 -10.43 -3.83
C LEU A 69 -10.91 -9.10 -3.07
N SER A 70 -10.96 -9.20 -1.74
CA SER A 70 -10.95 -8.06 -0.83
C SER A 70 -9.94 -8.30 0.29
N GLY A 71 -9.13 -7.30 0.60
CA GLY A 71 -8.13 -7.34 1.65
C GLY A 71 -6.92 -6.45 1.34
N THR A 72 -6.15 -6.12 2.38
CA THR A 72 -4.85 -5.45 2.22
C THR A 72 -3.84 -6.32 1.45
N SER A 73 -4.01 -7.64 1.45
CA SER A 73 -3.25 -8.58 0.61
C SER A 73 -3.44 -8.36 -0.89
N VAL A 74 -4.49 -7.65 -1.32
CA VAL A 74 -4.68 -7.23 -2.71
C VAL A 74 -4.19 -5.80 -2.94
N ALA A 75 -4.30 -4.93 -1.93
CA ALA A 75 -3.83 -3.56 -1.97
C ALA A 75 -2.28 -3.46 -2.06
N ALA A 76 -1.57 -4.28 -1.29
CA ALA A 76 -0.10 -4.30 -1.28
C ALA A 76 0.54 -4.52 -2.67
N PRO A 77 0.19 -5.58 -3.44
CA PRO A 77 0.77 -5.79 -4.77
C PRO A 77 0.39 -4.69 -5.78
N VAL A 78 -0.74 -3.99 -5.61
CA VAL A 78 -1.08 -2.83 -6.46
C VAL A 78 -0.06 -1.70 -6.27
N VAL A 79 0.28 -1.37 -5.01
CA VAL A 79 1.31 -0.36 -4.71
C VAL A 79 2.68 -0.82 -5.22
N THR A 80 3.02 -2.10 -5.02
CA THR A 80 4.29 -2.66 -5.51
C THR A 80 4.42 -2.54 -7.03
N GLY A 81 3.34 -2.79 -7.79
CA GLY A 81 3.35 -2.63 -9.24
C GLY A 81 3.60 -1.19 -9.69
N VAL A 82 2.97 -0.21 -9.03
CA VAL A 82 3.22 1.21 -9.31
C VAL A 82 4.67 1.59 -8.97
N LEU A 83 5.17 1.16 -7.81
CA LEU A 83 6.57 1.39 -7.42
C LEU A 83 7.56 0.76 -8.39
N ALA A 84 7.28 -0.44 -8.90
CA ALA A 84 8.12 -1.09 -9.90
C ALA A 84 8.27 -0.24 -11.18
N LEU A 85 7.18 0.36 -11.66
CA LEU A 85 7.20 1.27 -12.82
C LEU A 85 7.96 2.56 -12.52
N VAL A 86 7.76 3.15 -11.34
CA VAL A 86 8.48 4.36 -10.91
C VAL A 86 9.98 4.09 -10.83
N VAL A 87 10.37 2.97 -10.22
CA VAL A 87 11.78 2.56 -10.11
C VAL A 87 12.39 2.28 -11.49
N ASP A 88 11.65 1.64 -12.39
CA ASP A 88 12.12 1.41 -13.77
C ASP A 88 12.41 2.74 -14.48
N GLN A 89 11.50 3.71 -14.35
CA GLN A 89 11.68 5.04 -14.94
C GLN A 89 12.87 5.80 -14.35
N LEU A 90 13.04 5.77 -13.02
CA LEU A 90 14.19 6.39 -12.35
C LEU A 90 15.52 5.76 -12.78
N LYS A 91 15.57 4.45 -12.95
CA LYS A 91 16.77 3.74 -13.47
C LYS A 91 17.08 4.14 -14.92
N ARG A 92 16.06 4.28 -15.77
CA ARG A 92 16.26 4.75 -17.15
C ARG A 92 16.81 6.17 -17.21
N GLN A 93 16.36 7.05 -16.31
CA GLN A 93 16.85 8.42 -16.20
C GLN A 93 18.29 8.48 -15.67
N SER A 94 18.67 7.64 -14.71
CA SER A 94 20.07 7.63 -14.25
C SER A 94 21.05 7.17 -15.33
N ILE A 95 20.61 6.29 -16.25
CA ILE A 95 21.40 5.84 -17.41
C ILE A 95 21.44 6.90 -18.53
N ARG A 96 20.43 7.77 -18.61
CA ARG A 96 20.40 8.90 -19.55
C ARG A 96 20.60 10.20 -18.77
N PRO A 97 21.85 10.59 -18.42
CA PRO A 97 22.09 11.88 -17.80
C PRO A 97 21.43 12.95 -18.68
N ASN A 98 20.69 13.82 -18.03
CA ASN A 98 19.87 14.83 -18.67
C ASN A 98 20.71 15.59 -19.71
N PRO A 99 20.40 15.58 -21.02
CA PRO A 99 21.22 16.22 -22.05
C PRO A 99 21.06 17.75 -22.08
N SER A 100 20.78 18.38 -20.94
CA SER A 100 20.63 19.83 -20.82
C SER A 100 21.06 20.31 -19.44
N LEU A 101 22.38 20.50 -19.30
CA LEU A 101 23.05 21.57 -18.55
C LEU A 101 24.42 21.80 -19.22
#